data_AF-V9L0B8-F1
#
_entry.id   AF-V9L0B8-F1
#
_cell.length_a   1.000
_cell.length_b   1.000
_cell.length_c   1.000
_cell.angle_alpha   90.00
_cell.angle_beta   90.00
_cell.angle_gamma   90.00
#
_symmetry.space_group_name_H-M   'P 1'
#
loop_
_entity.id
_entity.type
_entity.pdbx_description
1 polymer ?
#
loop_
_entity_poly.entity_id
_entity_poly.type
_entity_poly.pdbx_seq_one_letter_code
_entity_poly.pdbx_strand_id
1 'polypeptide(L)'
;LSKWTTGYLRETVGKQAVSVAVTPNGYADAVYQNRFLMPEERRMAFEDFLDVIEGRKARAGVFYIQKQCSNLTDEFPQLLPDLDSHIPWMSEALGKKPDAVNFWLGEAAAVTSLHKDHYENLYCVISGEKHFLLLPPTDRPFIPYELFQPATYKVYEDGSFDVIDVENADKVPWIPLDPLDPDLSRYPEYSCARPVQCTVRAGEMLYLPSLWFHHVQQSHSCIAVNFWYDMEYDIKYNYFQFLDSVTKAASGV
;
A
#
# COMPACT_ATOMS: atom_id res chain seq x y z
N LEU A 1 21.76 4.64 2.14
CA LEU A 1 21.40 3.32 1.56
C LEU A 1 22.05 2.14 2.27
N SER A 2 23.31 2.18 2.74
CA SER A 2 23.96 1.02 3.36
C SER A 2 23.72 0.85 4.87
N LYS A 3 23.22 1.87 5.58
CA LYS A 3 23.03 1.82 7.04
C LYS A 3 21.87 0.91 7.46
N TRP A 4 20.77 0.93 6.73
CA TRP A 4 19.50 0.30 7.10
C TRP A 4 19.53 -1.21 6.91
N THR A 5 20.22 -1.89 7.82
CA THR A 5 20.19 -3.34 8.03
C THR A 5 19.24 -3.67 9.19
N THR A 6 18.78 -4.91 9.29
CA THR A 6 17.93 -5.32 10.43
C THR A 6 18.62 -5.12 11.77
N GLY A 7 19.94 -5.34 11.84
CA GLY A 7 20.76 -5.06 13.03
C GLY A 7 20.76 -3.58 13.42
N TYR A 8 21.00 -2.68 12.45
CA TYR A 8 20.97 -1.23 12.69
C TYR A 8 19.59 -0.76 13.15
N LEU A 9 18.51 -1.21 12.48
CA LEU A 9 17.16 -0.80 12.85
C LEU A 9 16.76 -1.35 14.23
N ARG A 10 17.18 -2.57 14.57
CA ARG A 10 16.96 -3.15 15.90
C ARG A 10 17.66 -2.33 16.99
N GLU A 11 18.91 -1.92 16.76
CA GLU A 11 19.65 -1.09 17.71
C GLU A 11 19.04 0.33 17.85
N THR A 12 18.63 0.92 16.73
CA THR A 12 18.20 2.33 16.68
C THR A 12 16.76 2.53 17.12
N VAL A 13 15.84 1.66 16.68
CA VAL A 13 14.39 1.80 16.91
C VAL A 13 13.73 0.52 17.45
N GLY A 14 14.48 -0.51 17.84
CA GLY A 14 13.89 -1.78 18.29
C GLY A 14 12.83 -1.66 19.40
N LYS A 15 13.06 -0.78 20.37
CA LYS A 15 12.12 -0.58 21.49
C LYS A 15 10.93 0.33 21.17
N GLN A 16 10.92 0.95 20.00
CA GLN A 16 9.87 1.87 19.58
C GLN A 16 8.58 1.10 19.33
N ALA A 17 7.46 1.59 19.87
CA ALA A 17 6.15 1.03 19.59
C ALA A 17 5.64 1.52 18.24
N VAL A 18 5.33 0.62 17.32
CA VAL A 18 4.96 0.92 15.94
C VAL A 18 3.61 0.28 15.60
N SER A 19 2.88 0.88 14.68
CA SER A 19 1.66 0.31 14.11
C SER A 19 2.01 -0.74 13.06
N VAL A 20 1.52 -1.96 13.26
CA VAL A 20 1.71 -3.10 12.37
C VAL A 20 0.35 -3.62 11.92
N ALA A 21 0.19 -3.80 10.61
CA ALA A 21 -0.95 -4.48 10.01
C ALA A 21 -0.70 -6.00 10.03
N VAL A 22 -1.72 -6.75 10.44
CA VAL A 22 -1.70 -8.21 10.45
C VAL A 22 -2.90 -8.74 9.69
N THR A 23 -2.65 -9.67 8.77
CA THR A 23 -3.67 -10.31 7.94
C THR A 23 -3.45 -11.82 7.88
N PRO A 24 -4.48 -12.64 7.65
CA PRO A 24 -4.30 -14.09 7.59
C PRO A 24 -3.56 -14.55 6.33
N ASN A 25 -3.61 -13.76 5.26
CA ASN A 25 -3.17 -14.15 3.91
C ASN A 25 -2.25 -13.12 3.22
N GLY A 26 -1.92 -12.02 3.89
CA GLY A 26 -1.08 -10.96 3.34
C GLY A 26 -1.80 -9.84 2.60
N TYR A 27 -3.11 -9.94 2.39
CA TYR A 27 -3.90 -8.95 1.67
C TYR A 27 -4.63 -8.03 2.66
N ALA A 28 -4.01 -6.87 2.92
CA ALA A 28 -4.67 -5.76 3.60
C ALA A 28 -5.43 -4.89 2.59
N ASP A 29 -6.53 -4.28 3.03
CA ASP A 29 -7.33 -3.35 2.24
C ASP A 29 -7.73 -3.97 0.89
N ALA A 30 -8.37 -5.13 0.97
CA ALA A 30 -8.68 -5.96 -0.19
C ALA A 30 -10.10 -6.54 -0.09
N VAL A 31 -10.66 -6.94 -1.24
CA VAL A 31 -11.98 -7.58 -1.27
C VAL A 31 -11.85 -9.05 -0.90
N TYR A 32 -12.63 -9.50 0.09
CA TYR A 32 -12.74 -10.91 0.46
C TYR A 32 -14.16 -11.23 0.91
N GLN A 33 -14.74 -12.31 0.38
CA GLN A 33 -16.11 -12.76 0.70
C GLN A 33 -17.16 -11.63 0.69
N ASN A 34 -17.12 -10.79 -0.36
CA ASN A 34 -18.06 -9.67 -0.57
C ASN A 34 -17.95 -8.53 0.49
N ARG A 35 -16.78 -8.38 1.11
CA ARG A 35 -16.44 -7.29 2.03
C ARG A 35 -15.15 -6.62 1.60
N PHE A 36 -14.99 -5.36 1.96
CA PHE A 36 -13.71 -4.67 1.93
C PHE A 36 -13.04 -4.91 3.30
N LEU A 37 -11.99 -5.73 3.32
CA LEU A 37 -11.32 -6.14 4.54
C LEU A 37 -10.08 -5.29 4.82
N MET A 38 -10.15 -4.54 5.91
CA MET A 38 -9.03 -3.85 6.52
C MET A 38 -8.23 -4.82 7.40
N PRO A 39 -6.91 -4.61 7.54
CA PRO A 39 -6.07 -5.43 8.40
C PRO A 39 -6.45 -5.27 9.87
N GLU A 40 -6.04 -6.23 10.70
CA GLU A 40 -5.96 -5.97 12.13
C GLU A 40 -4.77 -5.04 12.38
N GLU A 41 -5.01 -3.87 12.96
CA GLU A 41 -3.95 -2.98 13.41
C GLU A 41 -3.60 -3.23 14.87
N ARG A 42 -2.30 -3.40 15.15
CA ARG A 42 -1.79 -3.52 16.51
C ARG A 42 -0.56 -2.64 16.72
N ARG A 43 -0.37 -2.21 17.97
CA ARG A 43 0.89 -1.60 18.38
C ARG A 43 1.78 -2.65 19.04
N MET A 44 3.03 -2.74 18.58
CA MET A 44 4.03 -3.64 19.16
C MET A 44 5.42 -3.02 19.08
N ALA A 45 6.37 -3.54 19.86
CA ALA A 45 7.77 -3.13 19.74
C ALA A 45 8.31 -3.52 18.36
N PHE A 46 9.08 -2.62 17.74
CA PHE A 46 9.67 -2.88 16.43
C PHE A 46 10.58 -4.11 16.43
N GLU A 47 11.30 -4.39 17.53
CA GLU A 47 12.14 -5.58 17.67
C GLU A 47 11.34 -6.89 17.71
N ASP A 48 10.14 -6.89 18.30
CA ASP A 48 9.23 -8.04 18.26
C ASP A 48 8.74 -8.28 16.82
N PHE A 49 8.48 -7.21 16.07
CA PHE A 49 8.12 -7.30 14.66
C PHE A 49 9.30 -7.86 13.84
N LEU A 50 10.53 -7.37 14.06
CA LEU A 50 11.72 -7.92 13.42
C LEU A 50 11.94 -9.40 13.77
N ASP A 51 11.63 -9.84 15.00
CA ASP A 51 11.73 -11.25 15.38
C ASP A 51 10.76 -12.13 14.59
N VAL A 52 9.59 -11.62 14.21
CA VAL A 52 8.66 -12.32 13.32
C VAL A 52 9.23 -12.39 11.91
N ILE A 53 9.64 -11.24 11.35
CA ILE A 53 10.21 -11.14 10.00
C ILE A 53 11.46 -12.01 9.84
N GLU A 54 12.33 -12.07 10.85
CA GLU A 54 13.56 -12.88 10.84
C GLU A 54 13.32 -14.36 11.19
N GLY A 55 12.07 -14.78 11.43
CA GLY A 55 11.71 -16.15 11.76
C GLY A 55 12.16 -16.61 13.16
N ARG A 56 12.55 -15.68 14.05
CA ARG A 56 12.95 -15.97 15.43
C ARG A 56 11.75 -16.28 16.33
N LYS A 57 10.58 -15.77 15.97
CA LYS A 57 9.32 -15.94 16.72
C LYS A 57 8.17 -16.21 15.75
N ALA A 58 7.65 -17.43 15.78
CA ALA A 58 6.48 -17.78 14.99
C ALA A 58 5.24 -17.03 15.51
N ARG A 59 4.50 -16.41 14.58
CA ARG A 59 3.20 -15.80 14.82
C ARG A 59 2.27 -16.16 13.67
N ALA A 60 0.97 -16.25 13.96
CA ALA A 60 -0.03 -16.49 12.93
C ALA A 60 -0.25 -15.21 12.11
N GLY A 61 -0.47 -15.37 10.81
CA GLY A 61 -0.70 -14.29 9.86
C GLY A 61 0.57 -13.74 9.23
N VAL A 62 0.37 -12.67 8.47
CA VAL A 62 1.37 -11.95 7.69
C VAL A 62 1.47 -10.52 8.22
N PHE A 63 2.68 -10.08 8.52
CA PHE A 63 2.98 -8.82 9.20
C PHE A 63 3.54 -7.79 8.22
N TYR A 64 3.01 -6.57 8.29
CA TYR A 64 3.46 -5.46 7.44
C TYR A 64 3.33 -4.11 8.16
N ILE A 65 4.42 -3.36 8.22
CA ILE A 65 4.38 -1.93 8.58
C ILE A 65 4.02 -1.16 7.31
N GLN A 66 2.77 -0.68 7.27
CA GLN A 66 2.18 -0.08 6.07
C GLN A 66 1.31 1.15 6.34
N LYS A 67 1.38 1.74 7.54
CA LYS A 67 0.54 2.87 7.90
C LYS A 67 0.91 4.12 7.08
N GLN A 68 -0.03 4.62 6.28
CA GLN A 68 0.18 5.67 5.28
C GLN A 68 -0.24 7.05 5.79
N CYS A 69 0.19 7.40 7.00
CA CYS A 69 -0.13 8.68 7.66
C CYS A 69 1.13 9.31 8.24
N SER A 70 2.18 9.47 7.44
CA SER A 70 3.48 10.00 7.89
C SER A 70 4.11 9.18 9.01
N ASN A 71 3.94 7.85 8.97
CA ASN A 71 4.43 6.98 10.05
C ASN A 71 5.96 7.08 10.25
N LEU A 72 6.74 7.46 9.22
CA LEU A 72 8.18 7.69 9.40
C LEU A 72 8.44 8.85 10.37
N THR A 73 7.75 9.97 10.21
CA THR A 73 7.95 11.14 11.08
C THR A 73 7.38 10.93 12.46
N ASP A 74 6.26 10.21 12.54
CA ASP A 74 5.48 10.10 13.77
C ASP A 74 5.95 8.92 14.64
N GLU A 75 6.29 7.81 14.02
CA GLU A 75 6.64 6.57 14.72
C GLU A 75 8.15 6.28 14.70
N PHE A 76 8.91 6.83 13.76
CA PHE A 76 10.36 6.58 13.59
C PHE A 76 11.23 7.85 13.56
N PRO A 77 11.07 8.82 14.48
CA PRO A 77 11.83 10.08 14.44
C PRO A 77 13.35 9.87 14.51
N GLN A 78 13.82 8.78 15.11
CA GLN A 78 15.25 8.43 15.21
C GLN A 78 15.88 8.06 13.86
N LEU A 79 15.07 7.69 12.86
CA LEU A 79 15.53 7.35 11.51
C LEU A 79 15.59 8.56 10.58
N LEU A 80 14.97 9.69 10.95
CA LEU A 80 14.94 10.91 10.12
C LEU A 80 16.34 11.45 9.76
N PRO A 81 17.37 11.41 10.64
CA PRO A 81 18.71 11.87 10.27
C PRO A 81 19.40 11.07 9.15
N ASP A 82 18.89 9.89 8.80
CA ASP A 82 19.45 9.06 7.73
C ASP A 82 18.88 9.36 6.35
N LEU A 83 17.86 10.22 6.27
CA LEU A 83 17.08 10.49 5.07
C LEU A 83 16.85 11.99 4.90
N ASP A 84 16.58 12.41 3.68
CA ASP A 84 16.02 13.74 3.44
C ASP A 84 14.54 13.75 3.85
N SER A 85 14.09 14.85 4.47
CA SER A 85 12.67 15.03 4.84
C SER A 85 11.76 15.25 3.64
N HIS A 86 12.34 15.57 2.48
CA HIS A 86 11.66 15.67 1.19
C HIS A 86 12.69 15.48 0.07
N ILE A 87 12.23 15.29 -1.17
CA ILE A 87 13.12 15.20 -2.34
C ILE A 87 13.25 16.59 -2.99
N PRO A 88 14.43 17.25 -2.94
CA PRO A 88 14.54 18.66 -3.28
C PRO A 88 14.06 19.03 -4.68
N TRP A 89 14.49 18.27 -5.70
CA TRP A 89 14.12 18.54 -7.10
C TRP A 89 12.62 18.34 -7.35
N MET A 90 11.97 17.40 -6.65
CA MET A 90 10.54 17.15 -6.81
C MET A 90 9.73 18.24 -6.12
N SER A 91 10.17 18.66 -4.93
CA SER A 91 9.52 19.76 -4.21
C SER A 91 9.63 21.08 -4.97
N GLU A 92 10.76 21.32 -5.64
CA GLU A 92 10.92 22.45 -6.54
C GLU A 92 9.99 22.34 -7.75
N ALA A 93 9.95 21.17 -8.40
CA ALA A 93 9.12 20.95 -9.59
C ALA A 93 7.61 21.09 -9.31
N LEU A 94 7.14 20.61 -8.16
CA LEU A 94 5.73 20.70 -7.76
C LEU A 94 5.39 22.00 -7.00
N GLY A 95 6.39 22.79 -6.61
CA GLY A 95 6.21 24.00 -5.81
C GLY A 95 5.67 23.75 -4.39
N LYS A 96 5.76 22.52 -3.87
CA LYS A 96 5.23 22.13 -2.56
C LYS A 96 6.11 21.07 -1.88
N LYS A 97 5.96 20.94 -0.56
CA LYS A 97 6.59 19.87 0.25
C LYS A 97 5.68 18.63 0.26
N PRO A 98 6.20 17.43 0.61
CA PRO A 98 5.36 16.27 0.77
C PRO A 98 4.40 16.45 1.95
N ASP A 99 3.18 15.98 1.79
CA ASP A 99 2.16 15.90 2.84
C ASP A 99 2.48 14.77 3.83
N ALA A 100 3.07 13.68 3.30
CA ALA A 100 3.45 12.53 4.09
C ALA A 100 4.75 11.89 3.63
N VAL A 101 5.48 11.35 4.60
CA VAL A 101 6.64 10.48 4.38
C VAL A 101 6.42 9.18 5.13
N ASN A 102 6.29 8.07 4.41
CA ASN A 102 5.95 6.79 5.01
C ASN A 102 7.11 5.80 4.96
N PHE A 103 7.23 5.01 6.01
CA PHE A 103 8.15 3.89 6.16
C PHE A 103 7.40 2.57 5.91
N TRP A 104 8.04 1.68 5.16
CA TRP A 104 7.51 0.38 4.78
C TRP A 104 8.50 -0.73 5.11
N LEU A 105 8.01 -1.77 5.78
CA LEU A 105 8.75 -3.02 6.01
C LEU A 105 7.77 -4.16 6.26
N GLY A 106 7.88 -5.26 5.51
CA GLY A 106 6.97 -6.40 5.65
C GLY A 106 7.51 -7.70 5.09
N GLU A 107 6.70 -8.75 5.25
CA GLU A 107 6.95 -10.08 4.70
C GLU A 107 6.71 -10.12 3.17
N ALA A 108 7.32 -11.09 2.48
CA ALA A 108 7.10 -11.28 1.04
C ALA A 108 5.63 -11.56 0.69
N ALA A 109 4.89 -12.18 1.62
CA ALA A 109 3.48 -12.48 1.46
C ALA A 109 2.57 -11.25 1.58
N ALA A 110 3.06 -10.13 2.13
CA ALA A 110 2.26 -8.92 2.25
C ALA A 110 2.12 -8.23 0.89
N VAL A 111 0.89 -8.16 0.39
CA VAL A 111 0.53 -7.65 -0.93
C VAL A 111 -0.44 -6.48 -0.77
N THR A 112 -0.16 -5.39 -1.47
CA THR A 112 -1.09 -4.27 -1.58
C THR A 112 -1.96 -4.46 -2.82
N SER A 113 -3.27 -4.58 -2.61
CA SER A 113 -4.25 -4.82 -3.66
C SER A 113 -4.32 -3.67 -4.68
N LEU A 114 -4.90 -3.90 -5.85
CA LEU A 114 -4.98 -2.90 -6.92
C LEU A 114 -5.83 -1.70 -6.45
N HIS A 115 -5.22 -0.51 -6.42
CA HIS A 115 -5.88 0.73 -6.04
C HIS A 115 -5.19 1.93 -6.70
N LYS A 116 -5.68 3.15 -6.44
CA LYS A 116 -5.05 4.39 -6.91
C LYS A 116 -5.04 5.44 -5.79
N ASP A 117 -4.06 6.34 -5.84
CA ASP A 117 -3.94 7.46 -4.91
C ASP A 117 -4.15 8.81 -5.59
N HIS A 118 -4.49 9.83 -4.79
CA HIS A 118 -4.53 11.23 -5.22
C HIS A 118 -3.21 11.97 -4.92
N TYR A 119 -2.10 11.24 -4.98
CA TYR A 119 -0.78 11.75 -4.62
C TYR A 119 0.21 11.52 -5.76
N GLU A 120 1.11 12.49 -5.98
CA GLU A 120 2.35 12.25 -6.70
C GLU A 120 3.30 11.51 -5.75
N ASN A 121 3.63 10.25 -6.08
CA ASN A 121 4.33 9.35 -5.18
C ASN A 121 5.76 9.08 -5.65
N LEU A 122 6.75 9.46 -4.84
CA LEU A 122 8.13 9.01 -5.03
C LEU A 122 8.41 7.84 -4.11
N TYR A 123 8.51 6.65 -4.68
CA TYR A 123 8.71 5.39 -3.97
C TYR A 123 10.18 4.95 -4.03
N CYS A 124 10.87 4.99 -2.90
CA CYS A 124 12.31 4.74 -2.78
C CYS A 124 12.55 3.40 -2.08
N VAL A 125 13.24 2.47 -2.75
CA VAL A 125 13.61 1.18 -2.12
C VAL A 125 14.97 1.31 -1.48
N ILE A 126 15.05 1.04 -0.17
CA ILE A 126 16.29 1.13 0.62
C ILE A 126 16.99 -0.22 0.66
N SER A 127 16.24 -1.31 0.81
CA SER A 127 16.74 -2.69 0.84
C SER A 127 15.70 -3.63 0.24
N GLY A 128 16.14 -4.66 -0.48
CA GLY A 128 15.28 -5.60 -1.18
C GLY A 128 14.77 -5.06 -2.52
N GLU A 129 13.59 -5.51 -2.92
CA GLU A 129 12.92 -5.07 -4.15
C GLU A 129 11.39 -5.03 -4.00
N LYS A 130 10.77 -4.13 -4.77
CA LYS A 130 9.32 -3.98 -4.91
C LYS A 130 8.92 -4.26 -6.35
N HIS A 131 7.86 -5.02 -6.55
CA HIS A 131 7.32 -5.34 -7.87
C HIS A 131 5.98 -4.64 -8.03
N PHE A 132 5.89 -3.77 -9.01
CA PHE A 132 4.69 -3.00 -9.32
C PHE A 132 4.05 -3.53 -10.59
N LEU A 133 2.74 -3.75 -10.54
CA LEU A 133 1.87 -3.82 -11.71
C LEU A 133 1.08 -2.53 -11.77
N LEU A 134 1.19 -1.82 -12.88
CA LEU A 134 0.68 -0.46 -13.06
C LEU A 134 -0.33 -0.42 -14.21
N LEU A 135 -1.46 0.24 -14.01
CA LEU A 135 -2.37 0.61 -15.10
C LEU A 135 -2.59 2.12 -15.13
N PRO A 136 -2.59 2.75 -16.32
CA PRO A 136 -2.81 4.18 -16.42
C PRO A 136 -4.25 4.56 -16.01
N PRO A 137 -4.51 5.81 -15.60
CA PRO A 137 -5.86 6.26 -15.26
C PRO A 137 -6.86 6.08 -16.40
N THR A 138 -6.39 6.06 -17.65
CA THR A 138 -7.20 5.84 -18.86
C THR A 138 -7.74 4.42 -19.00
N ASP A 139 -7.17 3.44 -18.29
CA ASP A 139 -7.67 2.06 -18.27
C ASP A 139 -8.89 1.89 -17.36
N ARG A 140 -9.32 2.97 -16.67
CA ARG A 140 -10.50 2.96 -15.79
C ARG A 140 -11.74 2.26 -16.38
N PRO A 141 -12.11 2.40 -17.67
CA PRO A 141 -13.25 1.69 -18.26
C PRO A 141 -13.15 0.16 -18.21
N PHE A 142 -11.95 -0.39 -18.08
CA PHE A 142 -11.66 -1.82 -18.06
C PHE A 142 -11.40 -2.36 -16.66
N ILE A 143 -11.36 -1.48 -15.65
CA ILE A 143 -11.09 -1.84 -14.26
C ILE A 143 -12.41 -1.83 -13.48
N PRO A 144 -12.86 -2.99 -12.95
CA PRO A 144 -14.14 -3.07 -12.24
C PRO A 144 -14.08 -2.36 -10.89
N TYR A 145 -15.18 -1.72 -10.52
CA TYR A 145 -15.41 -1.15 -9.19
C TYR A 145 -16.76 -1.61 -8.69
N GLU A 146 -16.81 -2.04 -7.43
CA GLU A 146 -18.03 -2.46 -6.74
C GLU A 146 -18.07 -1.86 -5.33
N LEU A 147 -19.26 -1.83 -4.71
CA LEU A 147 -19.47 -1.30 -3.36
C LEU A 147 -19.52 -2.42 -2.33
N PHE A 148 -18.60 -2.40 -1.37
CA PHE A 148 -18.46 -3.44 -0.35
C PHE A 148 -18.75 -2.94 1.06
N GLN A 149 -19.32 -3.80 1.90
CA GLN A 149 -19.39 -3.54 3.34
C GLN A 149 -17.95 -3.55 3.90
N PRO A 150 -17.50 -2.48 4.58
CA PRO A 150 -16.22 -2.50 5.27
C PRO A 150 -16.27 -3.43 6.49
N ALA A 151 -15.18 -4.16 6.68
CA ALA A 151 -14.95 -5.02 7.83
C ALA A 151 -13.46 -5.04 8.17
N THR A 152 -13.12 -5.48 9.38
CA THR A 152 -11.74 -5.53 9.88
C THR A 152 -11.44 -6.94 10.38
N TYR A 153 -10.21 -7.41 10.15
CA TYR A 153 -9.74 -8.64 10.80
C TYR A 153 -9.58 -8.44 12.31
N LYS A 154 -9.92 -9.48 13.07
CA LYS A 154 -9.54 -9.61 14.48
C LYS A 154 -8.74 -10.89 14.67
N VAL A 155 -7.63 -10.78 15.39
CA VAL A 155 -6.79 -11.92 15.77
C VAL A 155 -6.97 -12.22 17.25
N TYR A 156 -7.17 -13.50 17.54
CA TYR A 156 -7.28 -14.00 18.91
C TYR A 156 -5.94 -14.54 19.43
N GLU A 157 -5.84 -14.76 20.74
CA GLU A 157 -4.61 -15.24 21.39
C GLU A 157 -4.16 -16.62 20.89
N ASP A 158 -5.10 -17.45 20.42
CA ASP A 158 -4.84 -18.76 19.83
C ASP A 158 -4.34 -18.68 18.37
N GLY A 159 -4.25 -17.48 17.80
CA GLY A 159 -3.81 -17.23 16.43
C GLY A 159 -4.92 -17.35 15.38
N SER A 160 -6.17 -17.60 15.78
CA SER A 160 -7.31 -17.60 14.86
C SER A 160 -7.68 -16.18 14.41
N PHE A 161 -8.23 -16.09 13.19
CA PHE A 161 -8.71 -14.85 12.57
C PHE A 161 -10.22 -14.89 12.43
N ASP A 162 -10.86 -13.75 12.66
CA ASP A 162 -12.28 -13.53 12.42
C ASP A 162 -12.49 -12.20 11.71
N VAL A 163 -13.66 -12.02 11.10
CA VAL A 163 -14.03 -10.84 10.31
C VAL A 163 -15.14 -10.11 11.02
N ILE A 164 -14.90 -8.85 11.38
CA ILE A 164 -15.86 -8.01 12.09
C ILE A 164 -16.33 -6.89 11.16
N ASP A 165 -17.62 -6.91 10.83
CA ASP A 165 -18.26 -5.84 10.06
C ASP A 165 -18.18 -4.51 10.82
N VAL A 166 -17.79 -3.44 10.12
CA VAL A 166 -17.83 -2.09 10.69
C VAL A 166 -19.28 -1.60 10.70
N GLU A 167 -19.89 -1.58 11.88
CA GLU A 167 -21.28 -1.17 12.03
C GLU A 167 -21.48 0.31 11.66
N ASN A 168 -22.62 0.62 11.02
CA ASN A 168 -23.00 1.98 10.62
C ASN A 168 -22.02 2.70 9.67
N ALA A 169 -21.17 1.95 8.96
CA ALA A 169 -20.29 2.50 7.95
C ALA A 169 -20.92 2.45 6.54
N ASP A 170 -20.66 3.48 5.75
CA ASP A 170 -20.99 3.49 4.33
C ASP A 170 -20.19 2.42 3.58
N LYS A 171 -20.76 1.92 2.48
CA LYS A 171 -20.05 0.96 1.62
C LYS A 171 -18.86 1.64 0.94
N VAL A 172 -17.76 0.90 0.85
CA VAL A 172 -16.50 1.35 0.25
C VAL A 172 -16.45 0.91 -1.22
N PRO A 173 -16.25 1.82 -2.18
CA PRO A 173 -15.95 1.45 -3.56
C PRO A 173 -14.54 0.87 -3.64
N TRP A 174 -14.40 -0.37 -4.09
CA TRP A 174 -13.09 -1.01 -4.27
C TRP A 174 -13.02 -1.85 -5.53
N ILE A 175 -11.79 -2.18 -5.96
CA ILE A 175 -11.54 -3.05 -7.10
C ILE A 175 -11.54 -4.51 -6.62
N PRO A 176 -12.48 -5.35 -7.08
CA PRO A 176 -12.58 -6.74 -6.65
C PRO A 176 -11.68 -7.72 -7.43
N LEU A 177 -10.97 -7.22 -8.44
CA LEU A 177 -10.17 -8.02 -9.35
C LEU A 177 -8.72 -8.12 -8.85
N ASP A 178 -8.19 -9.34 -8.78
CA ASP A 178 -6.76 -9.59 -8.66
C ASP A 178 -6.11 -9.43 -10.05
N PRO A 179 -5.20 -8.46 -10.26
CA PRO A 179 -4.57 -8.25 -11.56
C PRO A 179 -3.55 -9.34 -11.94
N LEU A 180 -3.13 -10.19 -10.99
CA LEU A 180 -2.21 -11.30 -11.25
C LEU A 180 -2.94 -12.57 -11.70
N ASP A 181 -4.18 -12.75 -11.27
CA ASP A 181 -5.06 -13.86 -11.68
C ASP A 181 -6.49 -13.35 -11.92
N PRO A 182 -6.72 -12.58 -13.00
CA PRO A 182 -7.99 -11.92 -13.21
C PRO A 182 -9.09 -12.91 -13.59
N ASP A 183 -10.22 -12.88 -12.86
CA ASP A 183 -11.44 -13.60 -13.23
C ASP A 183 -12.11 -12.91 -14.45
N LEU A 184 -11.60 -13.23 -15.64
CA LEU A 184 -12.12 -12.72 -16.92
C LEU A 184 -13.50 -13.30 -17.27
N SER A 185 -14.00 -14.30 -16.54
CA SER A 185 -15.37 -14.76 -16.70
C SER A 185 -16.35 -13.77 -16.08
N ARG A 186 -15.96 -13.16 -14.96
CA ARG A 186 -16.75 -12.13 -14.27
C ARG A 186 -16.46 -10.72 -14.78
N TYR A 187 -15.21 -10.42 -15.15
CA TYR A 187 -14.75 -9.10 -15.60
C TYR A 187 -14.04 -9.17 -16.96
N PRO A 188 -14.74 -9.54 -18.05
CA PRO A 188 -14.13 -9.75 -19.36
C PRO A 188 -13.47 -8.50 -19.94
N GLU A 189 -13.96 -7.30 -19.59
CA GLU A 189 -13.44 -6.01 -20.05
C GLU A 189 -11.98 -5.79 -19.62
N TYR A 190 -11.54 -6.39 -18.51
CA TYR A 190 -10.16 -6.27 -18.03
C TYR A 190 -9.14 -6.82 -19.05
N SER A 191 -9.55 -7.72 -19.94
CA SER A 191 -8.69 -8.21 -21.04
C SER A 191 -8.27 -7.11 -22.03
N CYS A 192 -8.99 -5.98 -22.05
CA CYS A 192 -8.64 -4.80 -22.83
C CYS A 192 -7.58 -3.91 -22.14
N ALA A 193 -7.41 -4.04 -20.83
CA ALA A 193 -6.42 -3.29 -20.07
C ALA A 193 -5.00 -3.71 -20.45
N ARG A 194 -4.03 -2.81 -20.25
CA ARG A 194 -2.63 -3.03 -20.66
C ARG A 194 -1.70 -2.72 -19.49
N PRO A 195 -1.52 -3.67 -18.55
CA PRO A 195 -0.66 -3.46 -17.40
C PRO A 195 0.81 -3.31 -17.81
N VAL A 196 1.49 -2.39 -17.15
CA VAL A 196 2.95 -2.21 -17.21
C VAL A 196 3.53 -2.74 -15.92
N GLN A 197 4.57 -3.57 -16.01
CA GLN A 197 5.24 -4.11 -14.84
C GLN A 197 6.64 -3.53 -14.70
N CYS A 198 7.03 -3.17 -13.49
CA CYS A 198 8.40 -2.78 -13.17
C CYS A 198 8.83 -3.33 -11.81
N THR A 199 10.15 -3.48 -11.64
CA THR A 199 10.76 -3.84 -10.35
C THR A 199 11.67 -2.71 -9.93
N VAL A 200 11.49 -2.23 -8.71
CA VAL A 200 12.30 -1.18 -8.09
C VAL A 200 13.19 -1.86 -7.05
N ARG A 201 14.50 -1.74 -7.21
CA ARG A 201 15.51 -2.39 -6.36
C ARG A 201 16.14 -1.39 -5.40
N ALA A 202 16.87 -1.91 -4.42
CA ALA A 202 17.63 -1.11 -3.47
C ALA A 202 18.47 -0.01 -4.17
N GLY A 203 18.23 1.24 -3.78
CA GLY A 203 18.86 2.44 -4.34
C GLY A 203 18.14 3.06 -5.53
N GLU A 204 17.09 2.42 -6.05
CA GLU A 204 16.25 2.96 -7.10
C GLU A 204 15.04 3.72 -6.52
N MET A 205 14.50 4.63 -7.33
CA MET A 205 13.31 5.42 -7.03
C MET A 205 12.33 5.29 -8.20
N LEU A 206 11.07 4.99 -7.90
CA LEU A 206 9.97 5.03 -8.84
C LEU A 206 9.16 6.31 -8.60
N TYR A 207 8.99 7.12 -9.65
CA TYR A 207 7.91 8.08 -9.67
C TYR A 207 6.63 7.37 -10.14
N LEU A 208 5.68 7.24 -9.23
CA LEU A 208 4.34 6.71 -9.47
C LEU A 208 3.37 7.91 -9.54
N PRO A 209 2.90 8.29 -10.74
CA PRO A 209 2.10 9.49 -10.90
C PRO A 209 0.72 9.36 -10.26
N SER A 210 0.12 10.49 -9.90
CA SER A 210 -1.23 10.54 -9.33
C SER A 210 -2.26 9.81 -10.23
N LEU A 211 -3.25 9.20 -9.57
CA LEU A 211 -4.34 8.42 -10.16
C LEU A 211 -3.95 7.10 -10.86
N TRP A 212 -2.67 6.75 -10.96
CA TRP A 212 -2.26 5.47 -11.53
C TRP A 212 -2.70 4.31 -10.64
N PHE A 213 -3.34 3.33 -11.25
CA PHE A 213 -3.69 2.10 -10.58
C PHE A 213 -2.43 1.28 -10.38
N HIS A 214 -2.23 0.76 -9.18
CA HIS A 214 -1.04 0.00 -8.86
C HIS A 214 -1.32 -1.11 -7.87
N HIS A 215 -0.67 -2.25 -8.11
CA HIS A 215 -0.65 -3.43 -7.26
C HIS A 215 0.81 -3.72 -6.92
N VAL A 216 1.10 -4.01 -5.65
CA VAL A 216 2.48 -4.04 -5.14
C VAL A 216 2.77 -5.35 -4.42
N GLN A 217 3.82 -6.03 -4.87
CA GLN A 217 4.47 -7.13 -4.17
C GLN A 217 5.88 -6.72 -3.73
N GLN A 218 6.50 -7.52 -2.86
CA GLN A 218 7.82 -7.20 -2.31
C GLN A 218 8.64 -8.45 -2.03
N SER A 219 9.97 -8.31 -2.07
CA SER A 219 10.87 -9.31 -1.49
C SER A 219 10.68 -9.38 0.03
N HIS A 220 11.02 -10.51 0.64
CA HIS A 220 10.98 -10.66 2.10
C HIS A 220 11.85 -9.61 2.78
N SER A 221 11.33 -8.98 3.84
CA SER A 221 12.03 -7.93 4.60
C SER A 221 12.42 -6.71 3.76
N CYS A 222 11.68 -6.41 2.68
CA CYS A 222 11.91 -5.21 1.87
C CYS A 222 11.73 -3.96 2.72
N ILE A 223 12.69 -3.03 2.69
CA ILE A 223 12.59 -1.73 3.35
C ILE A 223 12.44 -0.66 2.29
N ALA A 224 11.39 0.15 2.39
CA ALA A 224 11.15 1.27 1.49
C ALA A 224 10.67 2.50 2.25
N VAL A 225 10.87 3.66 1.63
CA VAL A 225 10.33 4.95 2.06
C VAL A 225 9.66 5.59 0.87
N ASN A 226 8.49 6.19 1.08
CA ASN A 226 7.85 6.94 0.02
C ASN A 226 7.47 8.35 0.46
N PHE A 227 7.45 9.28 -0.49
CA PHE A 227 7.08 10.67 -0.31
C PHE A 227 5.82 10.97 -1.10
N TRP A 228 4.77 11.43 -0.42
CA TRP A 228 3.50 11.78 -1.02
C TRP A 228 3.35 13.29 -1.10
N TYR A 229 3.14 13.80 -2.31
CA TYR A 229 2.81 15.20 -2.58
C TYR A 229 1.40 15.26 -3.11
N ASP A 230 0.51 16.05 -2.49
CA ASP A 230 -0.88 16.14 -2.97
C ASP A 230 -0.92 16.55 -4.44
N MET A 231 -1.73 15.85 -5.21
CA MET A 231 -1.81 16.10 -6.65
C MET A 231 -2.36 17.50 -6.93
N GLU A 232 -2.07 18.01 -8.12
CA GLU A 232 -2.80 19.18 -8.62
C GLU A 232 -4.17 18.75 -9.13
N TYR A 233 -5.24 19.33 -8.58
CA TYR A 233 -6.62 19.09 -9.00
C TYR A 233 -6.94 19.91 -10.26
N ASP A 234 -6.24 19.59 -11.34
CA ASP A 234 -6.31 20.29 -12.62
C ASP A 234 -7.29 19.64 -13.62
N ILE A 235 -7.14 19.98 -14.90
CA ILE A 235 -7.99 19.44 -15.97
C ILE A 235 -7.91 17.90 -16.08
N LYS A 236 -6.76 17.28 -15.76
CA LYS A 236 -6.61 15.81 -15.80
C LYS A 236 -7.50 15.14 -14.77
N TYR A 237 -7.60 15.72 -13.57
CA TYR A 237 -8.49 15.22 -12.53
C TYR A 237 -9.95 15.32 -12.98
N ASN A 238 -10.36 16.46 -13.53
CA ASN A 238 -11.73 16.64 -14.04
C ASN A 238 -12.06 15.65 -15.18
N TYR A 239 -11.12 15.40 -16.10
CA TYR A 239 -11.29 14.38 -17.14
C TYR A 239 -11.37 12.97 -16.58
N PHE A 240 -10.58 12.65 -15.55
CA PHE A 240 -10.67 11.35 -14.88
C PHE A 240 -12.03 11.17 -14.19
N GLN A 241 -12.53 12.19 -13.50
CA GLN A 241 -13.85 12.14 -12.86
C GLN A 241 -14.99 11.97 -13.88
N PHE A 242 -14.88 12.66 -15.02
CA PHE A 242 -15.81 12.46 -16.14
C PHE A 242 -15.73 11.02 -16.68
N LEU A 243 -14.54 10.48 -16.92
CA LEU A 243 -14.32 9.12 -17.39
C LEU A 243 -14.90 8.08 -16.42
N ASP A 244 -14.61 8.24 -15.13
CA ASP A 244 -15.14 7.36 -14.07
C ASP A 244 -16.68 7.40 -14.02
N SER A 245 -17.27 8.60 -14.08
CA SER A 245 -18.73 8.78 -14.06
C SER A 245 -19.41 8.16 -15.28
N VAL A 246 -18.87 8.36 -16.48
CA VAL A 246 -19.40 7.77 -17.71
C VAL A 246 -19.24 6.25 -17.70
N THR A 247 -18.13 5.74 -17.15
CA THR A 247 -17.90 4.29 -17.01
C THR A 247 -18.96 3.64 -16.11
N LYS A 248 -19.26 4.27 -14.96
CA LYS A 248 -20.33 3.80 -14.04
C LYS A 248 -21.69 3.79 -14.73
N ALA A 249 -22.06 4.91 -15.36
CA ALA A 249 -23.31 5.04 -16.09
C ALA A 249 -23.48 4.02 -17.23
N ALA A 250 -22.40 3.72 -17.96
CA ALA A 250 -22.41 2.72 -19.03
C ALA A 250 -22.52 1.28 -18.51
N SER A 251 -22.02 1.01 -17.30
CA SER A 251 -22.04 -0.30 -16.66
C SER A 251 -23.36 -0.60 -15.92
N GLY A 252 -24.27 0.37 -15.85
CA GLY A 252 -25.54 0.23 -15.12
C GLY A 252 -25.39 0.23 -13.59
N VAL A 253 -24.29 0.78 -13.08
CA VAL A 253 -23.97 0.94 -11.65
C VAL A 253 -24.16 2.40 -11.24
#